data_AF-A0A3A0A4L7-F1
#
_entry.id   AF-A0A3A0A4L7-F1
#
_cell.length_a   1.000
_cell.length_b   1.000
_cell.length_c   1.000
_cell.angle_alpha   90.00
_cell.angle_beta   90.00
_cell.angle_gamma   90.00
#
_symmetry.space_group_name_H-M   'P 1'
#
loop_
_entity.id
_entity.type
_entity.pdbx_description
1 polymer ?
#
loop_
_entity_poly.entity_id
_entity_poly.type
_entity_poly.pdbx_seq_one_letter_code
_entity_poly.pdbx_strand_id
1 'polypeptide(L)' 'MPTLYPDAEARRRTVLVVVVNNAEDLRRAAAEGWYRIPQRRAPRRIGADYLAFYQTGAFK' A
#
# COMPACT_ATOMS: atom_id res chain seq x y z
N MET A 1 9.63 -3.84 20.74
CA MET A 1 10.36 -3.39 19.53
C MET A 1 9.94 -1.98 19.22
N PRO A 2 10.87 -1.03 18.97
CA PRO A 2 10.48 0.27 18.44
C PRO A 2 9.88 0.01 17.05
N THR A 3 8.68 0.51 16.80
CA THR A 3 8.11 0.53 15.45
C THR A 3 9.11 1.23 14.51
N LEU A 4 9.34 0.67 13.31
CA LEU A 4 10.23 1.20 12.25
C LEU A 4 9.85 2.62 11.77
N TYR A 5 8.90 3.26 12.43
CA TYR A 5 8.34 4.57 12.13
C TYR A 5 8.21 5.37 13.44
N PRO A 6 9.33 5.85 14.02
CA PRO A 6 9.32 6.55 15.31
C PRO A 6 8.40 7.79 15.32
N ASP A 7 8.17 8.42 14.17
CA ASP A 7 7.27 9.58 14.07
C ASP A 7 5.80 9.22 13.75
N ALA A 8 5.46 7.91 13.69
CA ALA A 8 4.08 7.46 13.50
C ALA A 8 3.20 7.78 14.72
N GLU A 9 3.77 7.80 15.92
CA GLU A 9 3.08 8.24 17.13
C GLU A 9 2.95 9.77 17.20
N ALA A 10 3.90 10.51 16.63
CA ALA A 10 3.98 11.97 16.74
C ALA A 10 3.07 12.72 15.75
N ARG A 11 2.72 12.11 14.61
CA ARG A 11 1.82 12.69 13.60
C ARG A 11 0.74 11.69 13.23
N ARG A 12 -0.53 12.12 13.16
CA ARG A 12 -1.62 11.32 12.58
C ARG A 12 -1.28 11.01 11.12
N ARG A 13 -0.60 9.88 10.91
CA ARG A 13 -0.25 9.34 9.61
C ARG A 13 -1.35 8.42 9.15
N THR A 14 -1.75 8.60 7.91
CA THR A 14 -2.77 7.82 7.24
C THR A 14 -2.09 6.77 6.37
N VAL A 15 -2.54 5.53 6.49
CA VAL A 15 -2.01 4.40 5.72
C VAL A 15 -3.14 3.86 4.86
N LEU A 16 -2.88 3.74 3.56
CA LEU A 16 -3.80 3.11 2.64
C LEU A 16 -3.30 1.69 2.33
N VAL A 17 -4.13 0.72 2.68
CA VAL A 17 -3.82 -0.70 2.48
C VAL A 17 -4.27 -1.11 1.08
N VAL A 18 -3.31 -1.54 0.27
CA VAL A 18 -3.52 -2.02 -1.08
C VAL A 18 -3.56 -3.54 -1.06
N VAL A 19 -4.73 -4.11 -1.29
CA VAL A 19 -4.89 -5.57 -1.43
C VAL A 19 -4.55 -5.95 -2.88
N VAL A 20 -3.43 -6.63 -3.06
CA VAL A 20 -2.93 -7.06 -4.37
C VAL A 20 -3.41 -8.47 -4.66
N ASN A 21 -4.08 -8.65 -5.80
CA ASN A 21 -4.62 -9.93 -6.26
C ASN A 21 -3.77 -10.62 -7.33
N ASN A 22 -2.62 -10.03 -7.71
CA ASN A 22 -1.71 -10.59 -8.69
C ASN A 22 -0.26 -10.43 -8.22
N ALA A 23 0.48 -11.54 -8.14
CA ALA A 23 1.87 -11.54 -7.67
C ALA A 23 2.81 -10.70 -8.55
N GLU A 24 2.53 -10.63 -9.85
CA GLU A 24 3.30 -9.83 -10.78
C GLU A 24 3.18 -8.34 -10.45
N ASP A 25 2.00 -7.89 -10.06
CA ASP A 25 1.77 -6.48 -9.71
C ASP A 25 2.51 -6.09 -8.43
N LEU A 26 2.58 -7.00 -7.45
CA LEU A 26 3.37 -6.76 -6.24
C LEU A 26 4.87 -6.69 -6.58
N ARG A 27 5.36 -7.60 -7.44
CA ARG A 27 6.77 -7.59 -7.87
C ARG A 27 7.13 -6.30 -8.61
N ARG A 28 6.26 -5.82 -9.52
CA ARG A 28 6.45 -4.53 -10.20
C ARG A 28 6.40 -3.36 -9.24
N ALA A 29 5.45 -3.34 -8.30
CA ALA A 29 5.39 -2.28 -7.29
C ALA A 29 6.69 -2.18 -6.47
N ALA A 30 7.25 -3.34 -6.10
CA ALA A 30 8.50 -3.39 -5.35
C ALA A 30 9.74 -3.02 -6.19
N ALA A 31 9.81 -3.46 -7.45
CA ALA A 31 10.96 -3.24 -8.31
C ALA A 31 10.97 -1.85 -8.98
N GLU A 32 9.80 -1.36 -9.39
CA GLU A 32 9.65 -0.14 -10.18
C GLU A 32 9.25 1.08 -9.32
N GLY A 33 8.79 0.85 -8.09
CA GLY A 33 8.45 1.91 -7.14
C GLY A 33 7.13 2.64 -7.44
N TRP A 34 6.30 2.11 -8.34
CA TRP A 34 4.99 2.66 -8.65
C TRP A 34 3.92 1.56 -8.74
N TYR A 35 2.67 1.91 -8.48
CA TYR A 35 1.54 0.99 -8.56
C TYR A 35 0.34 1.62 -9.26
N ARG A 36 -0.35 0.83 -10.08
CA ARG A 36 -1.56 1.27 -10.78
C ARG A 36 -2.80 1.04 -9.92
N ILE A 37 -3.65 2.05 -9.81
CA ILE A 37 -4.93 1.93 -9.12
C ILE A 37 -6.05 1.95 -10.18
N PRO A 38 -6.88 0.89 -10.30
CA PRO A 38 -8.01 0.91 -11.22
C PRO A 38 -8.96 2.05 -10.87
N GLN A 39 -9.23 2.97 -11.82
CA GLN A 39 -10.01 4.18 -11.53
C GLN A 39 -11.39 3.89 -10.90
N ARG A 40 -12.08 2.83 -11.34
CA ARG A 40 -13.38 2.43 -10.79
C ARG A 40 -13.34 2.07 -9.30
N ARG A 41 -12.18 1.63 -8.79
CA ARG A 41 -11.96 1.24 -7.39
C ARG A 41 -11.09 2.24 -6.64
N ALA A 42 -10.64 3.30 -7.31
CA ALA A 42 -9.77 4.29 -6.70
C ALA A 42 -10.54 5.03 -5.60
N PRO A 43 -9.97 5.18 -4.41
CA PRO A 43 -10.58 6.01 -3.39
C PRO A 43 -10.61 7.45 -3.87
N ARG A 44 -11.67 8.18 -3.48
CA ARG A 44 -11.87 9.59 -3.86
C ARG A 44 -10.72 10.51 -3.45
N ARG A 45 -9.95 10.12 -2.43
CA ARG A 45 -8.78 10.85 -1.96
C ARG A 45 -7.62 9.88 -1.78
N ILE A 46 -6.57 10.08 -2.58
CA ILE A 46 -5.27 9.41 -2.40
C ILE A 46 -4.41 10.38 -1.59
N GLY A 47 -4.72 10.48 -0.30
CA GLY A 47 -4.07 11.39 0.65
C GLY A 47 -3.55 10.61 1.85
N ALA A 48 -2.83 9.52 1.57
CA ALA A 48 -2.20 8.68 2.58
C ALA A 48 -0.71 8.99 2.64
N ASP A 49 -0.16 9.08 3.84
CA ASP A 49 1.27 9.24 4.09
C ASP A 49 2.05 7.99 3.65
N TYR A 50 1.40 6.82 3.72
CA TYR A 50 2.00 5.54 3.35
C TYR A 50 1.02 4.65 2.57
N LEU A 51 1.58 3.82 1.71
CA LEU A 51 0.90 2.71 1.05
C LEU A 51 1.45 1.39 1.58
N ALA A 52 0.57 0.52 2.07
CA ALA A 52 0.93 -0.81 2.53
C ALA A 52 0.39 -1.85 1.56
N PHE A 53 1.28 -2.54 0.85
CA PHE A 53 0.90 -3.60 -0.09
C PHE A 53 0.76 -4.93 0.65
N TYR A 54 -0.42 -5.55 0.53
CA TYR A 54 -0.71 -6.85 1.09
C TYR A 54 -1.20 -7.79 -0.01
N GLN A 55 -0.42 -8.83 -0.27
CA GLN A 55 -0.86 -9.93 -1.13
C GLN A 55 -1.37 -11.07 -0.26
N THR A 56 -2.66 -11.37 -0.38
CA THR A 56 -3.26 -12.53 0.29
C THR A 56 -2.91 -13.81 -0.48
N GLY A 57 -2.68 -14.89 0.26
CA GLY A 57 -2.51 -16.24 -0.31
C GLY A 57 -3.77 -16.81 -0.97
N ALA A 58 -4.91 -16.11 -0.86
CA ALA A 58 -6.16 -16.48 -1.53
C ALA A 58 -6.15 -16.24 -3.04
N PHE A 59 -5.28 -15.37 -3.55
CA PHE A 59 -5.13 -15.12 -4.98
C PHE A 59 -3.89 -15.88 -5.51
N LYS A 60 -4.13 -16.91 -6.33
CA LYS A 60 -3.11 -17.69 -7.05
C LYS A 60 -3.06 -17.28 -8.51
#